data_AF-A0A940KMF8-F1
#
_entry.id   AF-A0A940KMF8-F1
#
_cell.length_a   1.000
_cell.length_b   1.000
_cell.length_c   1.000
_cell.angle_alpha   90.00
_cell.angle_beta   90.00
_cell.angle_gamma   90.00
#
_symmetry.space_group_name_H-M   'P 1'
#
loop_
_entity.id
_entity.type
_entity.pdbx_description
1 polymer ?
#
loop_
_entity_poly.entity_id
_entity_poly.type
_entity_poly.pdbx_seq_one_letter_code
_entity_poly.pdbx_strand_id
1 'polypeptide(L)'
;MKRKLCYLVLMLAFVSNTVFSRTQKPPKPTTLDEAIAYLDTIFADSVTTTVQNMTEDQFTANYHFSLGMSMRDNWGLWKGSPLSKHFKSMGIHHPDDMSGIILTSFHRKLQGKEIDLQGQVRKIRAYWRANSVPVPAGYPDGVKKLKFTARYGYAASDSLPGMIHVAEVPRKKEYWLYDINRGWKQATRDQLNELDKTGENRKEWIESFYRKQ
;
A
#
# COMPACT_ATOMS: atom_id res chain seq x y z
N MET A 1 -54.20 60.37 12.48
CA MET A 1 -54.37 58.95 12.83
C MET A 1 -54.23 58.11 11.56
N LYS A 2 -53.11 57.37 11.43
CA LYS A 2 -52.82 56.53 10.25
C LYS A 2 -53.60 55.20 10.36
N ARG A 3 -54.41 54.85 9.36
CA ARG A 3 -55.02 53.51 9.23
C ARG A 3 -54.57 52.84 7.92
N LYS A 4 -53.66 51.89 8.12
CA LYS A 4 -53.56 50.53 7.54
C LYS A 4 -53.54 50.34 6.01
N LEU A 5 -52.30 50.14 5.57
CA LEU A 5 -51.78 49.26 4.53
C LEU A 5 -52.58 47.95 4.34
N CYS A 6 -52.97 47.65 3.10
CA CYS A 6 -53.33 46.31 2.63
C CYS A 6 -52.44 46.00 1.42
N TYR A 7 -51.38 45.23 1.62
CA TYR A 7 -50.60 44.66 0.53
C TYR A 7 -50.23 43.21 0.84
N LEU A 8 -50.48 42.39 -0.19
CA LEU A 8 -49.72 41.24 -0.62
C LEU A 8 -49.92 39.90 0.10
N VAL A 9 -50.78 39.10 -0.52
CA VAL A 9 -50.75 37.62 -0.50
C VAL A 9 -49.58 37.17 -1.38
N LEU A 10 -48.59 36.49 -0.78
CA LEU A 10 -47.63 35.63 -1.48
C LEU A 10 -47.01 34.67 -0.46
N MET A 11 -47.79 33.65 -0.08
CA MET A 11 -47.28 32.50 0.66
C MET A 11 -46.56 31.57 -0.32
N LEU A 12 -45.24 31.54 -0.20
CA LEU A 12 -44.32 30.64 -0.88
C LEU A 12 -44.72 29.17 -0.70
N ALA A 13 -44.79 28.43 -1.82
CA ALA A 13 -44.81 26.98 -1.80
C ALA A 13 -43.44 26.47 -1.34
N PHE A 14 -43.30 26.18 -0.05
CA PHE A 14 -42.24 25.30 0.45
C PHE A 14 -42.58 23.89 -0.01
N VAL A 15 -41.99 23.46 -1.14
CA VAL A 15 -41.93 22.04 -1.48
C VAL A 15 -41.04 21.40 -0.44
N SER A 16 -41.65 20.65 0.46
CA SER A 16 -40.97 19.83 1.45
C SER A 16 -40.19 18.71 0.74
N ASN A 17 -38.94 18.99 0.39
CA ASN A 17 -37.94 17.95 0.14
C ASN A 17 -37.70 17.20 1.45
N THR A 18 -38.53 16.20 1.70
CA THR A 18 -38.27 15.22 2.75
C THR A 18 -37.59 14.01 2.14
N VAL A 19 -36.53 13.59 2.83
CA VAL A 19 -35.85 12.29 2.76
C VAL A 19 -34.76 12.14 1.67
N PHE A 20 -33.56 12.64 1.99
CA PHE A 20 -32.35 11.84 1.77
C PHE A 20 -31.39 11.98 2.95
N SER A 21 -31.86 11.63 4.15
CA SER A 21 -30.96 11.28 5.24
C SER A 21 -30.59 9.81 5.07
N ARG A 22 -29.55 9.50 4.28
CA ARG A 22 -28.90 8.18 4.35
C ARG A 22 -28.06 8.13 5.63
N THR A 23 -28.71 7.85 6.75
CA THR A 23 -28.05 7.41 8.00
C THR A 23 -27.74 5.91 7.99
N GLN A 24 -27.64 5.28 6.81
CA GLN A 24 -27.18 3.90 6.74
C GLN A 24 -25.66 3.88 6.84
N LYS A 25 -25.17 3.23 7.90
CA LYS A 25 -23.77 2.85 8.04
C LYS A 25 -23.34 2.16 6.74
N PRO A 26 -22.20 2.54 6.14
CA PRO A 26 -21.78 1.96 4.88
C PRO A 26 -21.69 0.43 5.03
N PRO A 27 -22.22 -0.35 4.06
CA PRO A 27 -22.10 -1.79 4.09
C PRO A 27 -20.62 -2.15 4.21
N LYS A 28 -20.30 -3.06 5.14
CA LYS A 28 -18.94 -3.57 5.29
C LYS A 28 -18.77 -4.70 4.29
N PRO A 29 -17.95 -4.54 3.24
CA PRO A 29 -17.77 -5.60 2.27
C PRO A 29 -17.15 -6.82 2.96
N THR A 30 -17.40 -8.00 2.38
CA THR A 30 -16.88 -9.29 2.84
C THR A 30 -15.91 -9.91 1.83
N THR A 31 -15.97 -9.46 0.58
CA THR A 31 -15.10 -9.90 -0.53
C THR A 31 -14.51 -8.70 -1.28
N LEU A 32 -13.53 -8.94 -2.14
CA LEU A 32 -12.98 -7.92 -3.04
C LEU A 32 -14.06 -7.36 -3.99
N ASP A 33 -14.91 -8.22 -4.56
CA ASP A 33 -15.95 -7.79 -5.50
C ASP A 33 -16.99 -6.88 -4.84
N GLU A 34 -17.40 -7.20 -3.61
CA GLU A 34 -18.29 -6.33 -2.83
C GLU A 34 -17.64 -4.99 -2.51
N ALA A 35 -16.33 -4.98 -2.22
CA ALA A 35 -15.59 -3.75 -1.96
C ALA A 35 -15.53 -2.87 -3.22
N ILE A 36 -15.23 -3.46 -4.37
CA ILE A 36 -15.20 -2.77 -5.67
C ILE A 36 -16.59 -2.26 -6.04
N ALA A 37 -17.64 -3.07 -5.85
CA ALA A 37 -19.02 -2.65 -6.10
C ALA A 37 -19.43 -1.48 -5.21
N TYR A 38 -19.03 -1.50 -3.93
CA TYR A 38 -19.30 -0.39 -3.03
C TYR A 38 -18.57 0.89 -3.45
N LEU A 39 -17.30 0.81 -3.85
CA LEU A 39 -16.57 1.96 -4.40
C LEU A 39 -17.24 2.51 -5.67
N ASP A 40 -17.75 1.64 -6.53
CA ASP A 40 -18.53 2.03 -7.71
C ASP A 40 -19.69 2.96 -7.35
N THR A 41 -20.42 2.66 -6.28
CA THR A 41 -21.54 3.49 -5.82
C THR A 41 -21.11 4.85 -5.27
N ILE A 42 -19.91 4.95 -4.69
CA ILE A 42 -19.36 6.21 -4.18
C ILE A 42 -18.92 7.10 -5.35
N PHE A 43 -18.35 6.49 -6.38
CA PHE A 43 -17.79 7.19 -7.52
C PHE A 43 -18.80 7.44 -8.66
N ALA A 44 -19.97 6.80 -8.64
CA ALA A 44 -20.99 6.88 -9.71
C ALA A 44 -21.31 8.32 -10.16
N ASP A 45 -21.33 9.28 -9.23
CA ASP A 45 -21.65 10.69 -9.51
C ASP A 45 -20.38 11.56 -9.69
N SER A 46 -19.18 11.02 -9.41
CA SER A 46 -17.93 11.78 -9.31
C SER A 46 -16.74 11.16 -10.04
N VAL A 47 -16.94 10.19 -10.94
CA VAL A 47 -15.89 9.80 -11.90
C VAL A 47 -15.67 10.97 -12.85
N THR A 48 -14.91 11.95 -12.37
CA THR A 48 -14.44 13.07 -13.16
C THR A 48 -13.45 12.56 -14.20
N THR A 49 -13.33 13.28 -15.31
CA THR A 49 -12.28 13.06 -16.31
C THR A 49 -10.89 12.95 -15.66
N THR A 50 -10.68 13.64 -14.53
CA THR A 50 -9.46 13.58 -13.72
C THR A 50 -9.15 12.16 -13.23
N VAL A 51 -10.11 11.44 -12.64
CA VAL A 51 -9.89 10.06 -12.14
C VAL A 51 -9.66 9.10 -13.30
N GLN A 52 -10.37 9.28 -14.41
CA GLN A 52 -10.19 8.45 -15.62
C GLN A 52 -8.81 8.63 -16.25
N ASN A 53 -8.21 9.81 -16.14
CA ASN A 53 -6.91 10.11 -16.71
C ASN A 53 -5.72 9.78 -15.78
N MET A 54 -5.97 9.39 -14.53
CA MET A 54 -4.89 8.97 -13.62
C MET A 54 -4.31 7.61 -14.06
N THR A 55 -2.99 7.48 -14.01
CA THR A 55 -2.35 6.17 -14.04
C THR A 55 -2.69 5.38 -12.77
N GLU A 56 -2.48 4.06 -12.79
CA GLU A 56 -2.70 3.19 -11.62
C GLU A 56 -1.89 3.65 -10.40
N ASP A 57 -0.62 4.02 -10.62
CA ASP A 57 0.27 4.51 -9.57
C ASP A 57 -0.20 5.87 -9.01
N GLN A 58 -0.63 6.80 -9.88
CA GLN A 58 -1.18 8.08 -9.44
C GLN A 58 -2.46 7.89 -8.62
N PHE A 59 -3.38 7.06 -9.10
CA PHE A 59 -4.64 6.80 -8.41
C PHE A 59 -4.38 6.17 -7.04
N THR A 60 -3.59 5.10 -7.00
CA THR A 60 -3.31 4.38 -5.75
C THR A 60 -2.56 5.26 -4.76
N ALA A 61 -1.58 6.07 -5.19
CA ALA A 61 -0.87 7.01 -4.33
C ALA A 61 -1.80 8.11 -3.77
N ASN A 62 -2.60 8.74 -4.63
CA ASN A 62 -3.50 9.84 -4.24
C ASN A 62 -4.58 9.38 -3.25
N TYR A 63 -5.09 8.16 -3.42
CA TYR A 63 -6.16 7.62 -2.60
C TYR A 63 -5.68 6.74 -1.44
N HIS A 64 -4.36 6.48 -1.31
CA HIS A 64 -3.82 5.60 -0.28
C HIS A 64 -4.15 6.10 1.14
N PHE A 65 -3.89 7.37 1.43
CA PHE A 65 -4.08 7.93 2.77
C PHE A 65 -5.47 8.49 3.03
N SER A 66 -6.29 8.65 2.00
CA SER A 66 -7.68 9.08 2.13
C SER A 66 -8.61 7.86 2.13
N LEU A 67 -9.01 7.39 0.95
CA LEU A 67 -9.93 6.27 0.78
C LEU A 67 -9.35 4.97 1.36
N GLY A 68 -8.06 4.70 1.11
CA GLY A 68 -7.37 3.52 1.68
C GLY A 68 -7.39 3.51 3.21
N MET A 69 -7.17 4.66 3.85
CA MET A 69 -7.23 4.78 5.31
C MET A 69 -8.65 4.55 5.82
N SER A 70 -9.64 5.19 5.19
CA SER A 70 -11.05 4.97 5.50
C SER A 70 -11.45 3.50 5.40
N MET A 71 -11.02 2.78 4.36
CA MET A 71 -11.29 1.34 4.21
C MET A 71 -10.70 0.54 5.37
N ARG A 72 -9.45 0.79 5.74
CA ARG A 72 -8.76 0.08 6.82
C ARG A 72 -9.51 0.21 8.16
N ASP A 73 -9.98 1.41 8.46
CA ASP A 73 -10.64 1.72 9.73
C ASP A 73 -12.12 1.30 9.73
N ASN A 74 -12.87 1.74 8.72
CA ASN A 74 -14.33 1.60 8.69
C ASN A 74 -14.77 0.18 8.30
N TRP A 75 -14.02 -0.50 7.43
CA TRP A 75 -14.30 -1.90 7.06
C TRP A 75 -13.63 -2.89 8.01
N GLY A 76 -12.91 -2.40 9.03
CA GLY A 76 -12.35 -3.22 10.09
C GLY A 76 -11.24 -4.17 9.62
N LEU A 77 -10.41 -3.73 8.67
CA LEU A 77 -9.33 -4.55 8.12
C LEU A 77 -8.29 -4.89 9.20
N TRP A 78 -8.02 -3.95 10.11
CA TRP A 78 -7.20 -4.17 11.32
C TRP A 78 -7.84 -5.14 12.32
N LYS A 79 -9.18 -5.19 12.36
CA LYS A 79 -9.96 -5.89 13.40
C LYS A 79 -10.39 -7.30 12.99
N GLY A 80 -9.94 -7.79 11.83
CA GLY A 80 -10.27 -9.14 11.37
C GLY A 80 -11.70 -9.29 10.85
N SER A 81 -12.22 -8.25 10.18
CA SER A 81 -13.51 -8.32 9.47
C SER A 81 -13.57 -9.48 8.45
N PRO A 82 -14.76 -9.85 7.93
CA PRO A 82 -14.87 -10.86 6.89
C PRO A 82 -13.96 -10.58 5.68
N LEU A 83 -13.89 -9.33 5.21
CA LEU A 83 -12.96 -8.91 4.15
C LEU A 83 -11.49 -9.09 4.55
N SER A 84 -11.12 -8.75 5.78
CA SER A 84 -9.76 -9.04 6.30
C SER A 84 -9.45 -10.54 6.24
N LYS A 85 -10.41 -11.40 6.64
CA LYS A 85 -10.25 -12.85 6.58
C LYS A 85 -10.15 -13.37 5.15
N HIS A 86 -10.92 -12.79 4.22
CA HIS A 86 -10.83 -13.08 2.80
C HIS A 86 -9.43 -12.80 2.23
N PHE A 87 -8.82 -11.65 2.56
CA PHE A 87 -7.43 -11.38 2.16
C PHE A 87 -6.41 -12.29 2.84
N LYS A 88 -6.61 -12.58 4.13
CA LYS A 88 -5.72 -13.46 4.89
C LYS A 88 -5.70 -14.89 4.36
N SER A 89 -6.83 -15.42 3.85
CA SER A 89 -6.85 -16.74 3.22
C SER A 89 -6.02 -16.78 1.93
N MET A 90 -5.78 -15.63 1.30
CA MET A 90 -4.86 -15.45 0.18
C MET A 90 -3.44 -15.08 0.61
N GLY A 91 -3.11 -15.11 1.90
CA GLY A 91 -1.78 -14.77 2.42
C GLY A 91 -1.45 -13.28 2.42
N ILE A 92 -2.47 -12.41 2.34
CA ILE A 92 -2.32 -10.96 2.48
C ILE A 92 -2.75 -10.57 3.89
N HIS A 93 -1.78 -10.18 4.72
CA HIS A 93 -1.99 -10.01 6.16
C HIS A 93 -2.08 -8.55 6.61
N HIS A 94 -1.37 -7.64 5.94
CA HIS A 94 -1.32 -6.23 6.34
C HIS A 94 -2.48 -5.44 5.72
N PRO A 95 -3.25 -4.67 6.52
CA PRO A 95 -4.35 -3.86 6.01
C PRO A 95 -3.97 -2.83 4.94
N ASP A 96 -2.74 -2.31 4.94
CA ASP A 96 -2.27 -1.43 3.85
C ASP A 96 -2.26 -2.17 2.52
N ASP A 97 -1.77 -3.40 2.48
CA ASP A 97 -1.76 -4.23 1.28
C ASP A 97 -3.18 -4.57 0.83
N MET A 98 -4.07 -4.90 1.78
CA MET A 98 -5.49 -5.19 1.49
C MET A 98 -6.15 -3.98 0.81
N SER A 99 -5.99 -2.79 1.41
CA SER A 99 -6.56 -1.55 0.86
C SER A 99 -5.91 -1.16 -0.46
N GLY A 100 -4.61 -1.40 -0.63
CA GLY A 100 -3.89 -1.21 -1.89
C GLY A 100 -4.46 -2.08 -3.00
N ILE A 101 -4.66 -3.39 -2.76
CA ILE A 101 -5.28 -4.30 -3.72
C ILE A 101 -6.66 -3.80 -4.13
N ILE A 102 -7.48 -3.34 -3.17
CA ILE A 102 -8.83 -2.83 -3.47
C ILE A 102 -8.75 -1.60 -4.38
N LEU A 103 -7.88 -0.62 -4.07
CA LEU A 103 -7.70 0.58 -4.89
C LEU A 103 -7.22 0.25 -6.31
N THR A 104 -6.18 -0.59 -6.43
CA THR A 104 -5.65 -1.05 -7.71
C THR A 104 -6.73 -1.76 -8.53
N SER A 105 -7.46 -2.70 -7.91
CA SER A 105 -8.50 -3.47 -8.59
C SER A 105 -9.68 -2.60 -9.01
N PHE A 106 -10.06 -1.62 -8.20
CA PHE A 106 -11.09 -0.65 -8.54
C PHE A 106 -10.67 0.24 -9.72
N HIS A 107 -9.44 0.76 -9.72
CA HIS A 107 -8.92 1.54 -10.84
C HIS A 107 -8.89 0.72 -12.15
N ARG A 108 -8.43 -0.53 -12.09
CA ARG A 108 -8.46 -1.45 -13.24
C ARG A 108 -9.86 -1.67 -13.78
N LYS A 109 -10.86 -1.86 -12.90
CA LYS A 109 -12.27 -1.94 -13.30
C LYS A 109 -12.73 -0.67 -14.02
N LEU A 110 -12.43 0.52 -13.48
CA LEU A 110 -12.80 1.80 -14.12
C LEU A 110 -12.21 1.95 -15.53
N GLN A 111 -11.04 1.35 -15.76
CA GLN A 111 -10.32 1.40 -17.04
C GLN A 111 -10.62 0.20 -17.96
N GLY A 112 -11.52 -0.70 -17.58
CA GLY A 112 -11.82 -1.92 -18.33
C GLY A 112 -10.62 -2.89 -18.43
N LYS A 113 -9.68 -2.83 -17.49
CA LYS A 113 -8.49 -3.70 -17.44
C LYS A 113 -8.76 -4.92 -16.56
N GLU A 114 -8.06 -6.02 -16.84
CA GLU A 114 -8.08 -7.22 -16.00
C GLU A 114 -7.56 -6.88 -14.59
N ILE A 115 -8.26 -7.35 -13.55
CA ILE A 115 -7.85 -7.12 -12.15
C ILE A 115 -6.51 -7.80 -11.84
N ASP A 116 -6.20 -8.96 -12.42
CA ASP A 116 -4.98 -9.77 -12.12
C ASP A 116 -4.68 -9.84 -10.61
N LEU A 117 -5.66 -10.32 -9.83
CA LEU A 117 -5.52 -10.44 -8.37
C LEU A 117 -4.33 -11.31 -7.99
N GLN A 118 -4.09 -12.39 -8.73
CA GLN A 118 -2.96 -13.30 -8.48
C GLN A 118 -1.62 -12.59 -8.67
N GLY A 119 -1.46 -11.77 -9.71
CA GLY A 119 -0.26 -10.96 -9.89
C GLY A 119 -0.06 -9.93 -8.79
N GLN A 120 -1.12 -9.26 -8.36
CA GLN A 120 -1.06 -8.35 -7.21
C GLN A 120 -0.58 -9.08 -5.93
N VAL A 121 -1.16 -10.25 -5.63
CA VAL A 121 -0.77 -11.09 -4.47
C VAL A 121 0.69 -11.55 -4.59
N ARG A 122 1.14 -11.98 -5.77
CA ARG A 122 2.54 -12.38 -5.99
C ARG A 122 3.51 -11.24 -5.70
N LYS A 123 3.21 -10.02 -6.16
CA LYS A 123 4.06 -8.83 -5.92
C LYS A 123 4.20 -8.52 -4.43
N ILE A 124 3.09 -8.53 -3.68
CA ILE A 124 3.09 -8.27 -2.23
C ILE A 124 3.88 -9.35 -1.48
N ARG A 125 3.69 -10.63 -1.83
CA ARG A 125 4.47 -11.73 -1.23
C ARG A 125 5.96 -11.59 -1.50
N ALA A 126 6.35 -11.22 -2.72
CA ALA A 126 7.74 -10.99 -3.06
C ALA A 126 8.34 -9.82 -2.27
N TYR A 127 7.59 -8.73 -2.10
CA TYR A 127 7.99 -7.61 -1.25
C TYR A 127 8.27 -8.04 0.19
N TRP A 128 7.31 -8.72 0.84
CA TRP A 128 7.48 -9.16 2.22
C TRP A 128 8.57 -10.20 2.38
N ARG A 129 8.74 -11.09 1.39
CA ARG A 129 9.85 -12.05 1.35
C ARG A 129 11.21 -11.33 1.31
N ALA A 130 11.38 -10.33 0.45
CA ALA A 130 12.62 -9.56 0.37
C ALA A 130 12.85 -8.73 1.64
N ASN A 131 11.80 -8.12 2.19
CA ASN A 131 11.87 -7.27 3.38
C ASN A 131 12.02 -8.04 4.70
N SER A 132 11.92 -9.38 4.67
CA SER A 132 12.09 -10.21 5.85
C SER A 132 13.54 -10.22 6.31
N VAL A 133 13.74 -9.93 7.59
CA VAL A 133 15.06 -9.96 8.24
C VAL A 133 15.43 -11.41 8.58
N PRO A 134 16.66 -11.87 8.30
CA PRO A 134 17.11 -13.20 8.67
C PRO A 134 17.00 -13.49 10.18
N VAL A 135 16.66 -14.72 10.51
CA VAL A 135 16.74 -15.23 11.89
C VAL A 135 18.17 -15.68 12.23
N PRO A 136 18.56 -15.77 13.52
CA PRO A 136 19.93 -16.11 13.91
C PRO A 136 20.47 -17.42 13.32
N ALA A 137 19.61 -18.40 13.06
CA ALA A 137 20.00 -19.67 12.41
C ALA A 137 20.55 -19.47 10.98
N GLY A 138 20.24 -18.34 10.35
CA GLY A 138 20.75 -17.98 9.04
C GLY A 138 21.87 -16.95 9.08
N TYR A 139 22.44 -16.60 10.23
CA TYR A 139 23.54 -15.64 10.32
C TYR A 139 24.85 -16.23 9.77
N PRO A 140 25.83 -15.38 9.38
CA PRO A 140 27.15 -15.84 8.98
C PRO A 140 27.84 -16.67 10.08
N ASP A 141 28.71 -17.59 9.66
CA ASP A 141 29.43 -18.46 10.58
C ASP A 141 30.21 -17.67 11.64
N GLY A 142 30.07 -18.08 12.90
CA GLY A 142 30.69 -17.40 14.04
C GLY A 142 29.96 -16.12 14.51
N VAL A 143 28.95 -15.64 13.78
CA VAL A 143 28.16 -14.46 14.15
C VAL A 143 26.92 -14.85 14.95
N LYS A 144 26.94 -14.60 16.26
CA LYS A 144 25.82 -14.94 17.16
C LYS A 144 24.78 -13.82 17.30
N LYS A 145 25.16 -12.58 17.03
CA LYS A 145 24.31 -11.39 17.23
C LYS A 145 24.58 -10.39 16.12
N LEU A 146 23.50 -9.91 15.53
CA LEU A 146 23.48 -8.81 14.57
C LEU A 146 22.48 -7.77 15.00
N LYS A 147 22.82 -6.51 14.77
CA LYS A 147 21.90 -5.38 14.82
C LYS A 147 21.68 -4.90 13.40
N PHE A 148 20.46 -5.01 12.91
CA PHE A 148 20.07 -4.46 11.62
C PHE A 148 19.91 -2.94 11.75
N THR A 149 20.61 -2.19 10.91
CA THR A 149 20.73 -0.72 11.02
C THR A 149 20.07 0.01 9.87
N ALA A 150 20.01 -0.61 8.69
CA ALA A 150 19.38 -0.03 7.50
C ALA A 150 18.89 -1.13 6.55
N ARG A 151 18.03 -0.72 5.63
CA ARG A 151 17.57 -1.54 4.50
C ARG A 151 17.37 -0.66 3.29
N TYR A 152 17.70 -1.18 2.11
CA TYR A 152 17.56 -0.43 0.86
C TYR A 152 16.87 -1.28 -0.19
N GLY A 153 15.74 -0.79 -0.69
CA GLY A 153 15.02 -1.42 -1.79
C GLY A 153 15.70 -1.16 -3.14
N TYR A 154 15.66 -2.12 -4.05
CA TYR A 154 16.11 -1.96 -5.43
C TYR A 154 15.27 -2.81 -6.38
N ALA A 155 15.27 -2.50 -7.68
CA ALA A 155 14.55 -3.28 -8.67
C ALA A 155 15.36 -4.56 -9.02
N ALA A 156 15.03 -5.69 -8.40
CA ALA A 156 15.73 -6.95 -8.69
C ALA A 156 15.37 -7.51 -10.08
N SER A 157 14.14 -7.31 -10.51
CA SER A 157 13.63 -7.62 -11.85
C SER A 157 12.48 -6.67 -12.19
N ASP A 158 11.98 -6.71 -13.43
CA ASP A 158 10.88 -5.87 -13.93
C ASP A 158 9.59 -5.95 -13.09
N SER A 159 9.45 -6.98 -12.25
CA SER A 159 8.21 -7.22 -11.50
C SER A 159 8.40 -7.58 -10.02
N LEU A 160 9.63 -7.74 -9.53
CA LEU A 160 9.88 -8.13 -8.13
C LEU A 160 10.89 -7.22 -7.44
N PRO A 161 10.54 -6.66 -6.27
CA PRO A 161 11.45 -5.84 -5.49
C PRO A 161 12.55 -6.71 -4.86
N GLY A 162 13.78 -6.18 -4.87
CA GLY A 162 14.89 -6.65 -4.06
C GLY A 162 15.08 -5.77 -2.83
N MET A 163 15.69 -6.33 -1.79
CA MET A 163 16.02 -5.61 -0.56
C MET A 163 17.38 -6.06 -0.07
N ILE A 164 18.27 -5.09 0.15
CA ILE A 164 19.53 -5.33 0.85
C ILE A 164 19.41 -4.84 2.29
N HIS A 165 19.77 -5.71 3.23
CA HIS A 165 19.76 -5.43 4.65
C HIS A 165 21.18 -5.16 5.13
N VAL A 166 21.35 -4.09 5.91
CA VAL A 166 22.62 -3.74 6.55
C VAL A 166 22.57 -4.16 8.00
N ALA A 167 23.57 -4.92 8.41
CA ALA A 167 23.73 -5.36 9.79
C ALA A 167 25.15 -5.10 10.29
N GLU A 168 25.25 -4.83 11.59
CA GLU A 168 26.53 -4.71 12.31
C GLU A 168 26.60 -5.71 13.46
N VAL A 169 27.80 -6.22 13.74
CA VAL A 169 28.03 -7.01 14.96
C VAL A 169 28.26 -6.03 16.12
N PRO A 170 27.42 -6.05 17.17
CA PRO A 170 27.54 -5.09 18.27
C PRO A 170 28.94 -5.09 18.90
N ARG A 171 29.49 -3.90 19.13
CA ARG A 171 30.84 -3.68 19.71
C ARG A 171 32.00 -4.21 18.87
N LYS A 172 31.75 -4.70 17.65
CA LYS A 172 32.78 -5.01 16.65
C LYS A 172 32.64 -4.05 15.47
N LYS A 173 33.75 -3.68 14.84
CA LYS A 173 33.74 -2.92 13.58
C LYS A 173 33.51 -3.86 12.39
N GLU A 174 32.47 -4.68 12.47
CA GLU A 174 32.18 -5.77 11.54
C GLU A 174 30.78 -5.57 10.96
N TYR A 175 30.69 -5.52 9.63
CA TYR A 175 29.46 -5.20 8.91
C TYR A 175 29.12 -6.28 7.90
N TRP A 176 27.83 -6.49 7.74
CA TRP A 176 27.28 -7.53 6.90
C TRP A 176 26.16 -6.98 6.05
N LEU A 177 26.20 -7.31 4.77
CA LEU A 177 25.11 -7.09 3.84
C LEU A 177 24.41 -8.43 3.59
N TYR A 178 23.09 -8.42 3.61
CA TYR A 178 22.26 -9.58 3.29
C TYR A 178 21.27 -9.24 2.19
N ASP A 179 21.22 -10.08 1.17
CA ASP A 179 20.19 -10.08 0.15
C ASP A 179 19.65 -11.50 0.01
N ILE A 180 18.32 -11.66 0.01
CA ILE A 180 17.72 -13.00 0.03
C ILE A 180 18.10 -13.87 -1.19
N ASN A 181 18.46 -13.24 -2.32
CA ASN A 181 18.83 -13.96 -3.54
C ASN A 181 20.35 -14.21 -3.62
N ARG A 182 21.16 -13.58 -2.76
CA ARG A 182 22.63 -13.64 -2.82
C ARG A 182 23.29 -14.09 -1.52
N GLY A 183 22.53 -14.20 -0.44
CA GLY A 183 23.01 -14.56 0.88
C GLY A 183 23.76 -13.42 1.57
N TRP A 184 24.67 -13.80 2.46
CA TRP A 184 25.48 -12.87 3.25
C TRP A 184 26.80 -12.54 2.58
N LYS A 185 27.21 -11.28 2.71
CA LYS A 185 28.56 -10.86 2.36
C LYS A 185 29.06 -9.80 3.34
N GLN A 186 30.27 -9.99 3.84
CA GLN A 186 30.90 -9.02 4.72
C GLN A 186 31.21 -7.74 3.94
N ALA A 187 31.04 -6.59 4.58
CA ALA A 187 31.28 -5.28 3.98
C ALA A 187 32.19 -4.42 4.86
N THR A 188 32.88 -3.48 4.23
CA THR A 188 33.63 -2.42 4.92
C THR A 188 32.71 -1.23 5.22
N ARG A 189 33.15 -0.35 6.13
CA ARG A 189 32.42 0.90 6.41
C ARG A 189 32.31 1.78 5.16
N ASP A 190 33.34 1.82 4.33
CA ASP A 190 33.34 2.61 3.09
C ASP A 190 32.31 2.08 2.08
N GLN A 191 32.20 0.75 1.94
CA GLN A 191 31.17 0.13 1.11
C GLN A 191 29.75 0.46 1.59
N LEU A 192 29.53 0.55 2.91
CA LEU A 192 28.23 1.01 3.43
C LEU A 192 27.96 2.48 3.08
N ASN A 193 28.98 3.34 3.18
CA ASN A 193 28.86 4.75 2.82
C ASN A 193 28.63 4.94 1.31
N GLU A 194 29.19 4.07 0.47
CA GLU A 194 28.88 4.02 -0.96
C GLU A 194 27.44 3.59 -1.21
N LEU A 195 27.00 2.50 -0.56
CA LEU A 195 25.63 1.98 -0.68
C LEU A 195 24.57 3.05 -0.35
N ASP A 196 24.81 3.85 0.69
CA ASP A 196 23.89 4.91 1.11
C ASP A 196 23.70 5.99 0.02
N LYS A 197 24.71 6.18 -0.83
CA LYS A 197 24.74 7.21 -1.88
C LYS A 197 24.31 6.71 -3.25
N THR A 198 23.95 5.43 -3.41
CA THR A 198 23.72 4.85 -4.74
C THR A 198 22.50 5.42 -5.45
N GLY A 199 21.47 5.85 -4.71
CA GLY A 199 20.20 6.31 -5.29
C GLY A 199 19.62 5.28 -6.26
N GLU A 200 19.42 5.68 -7.52
CA GLU A 200 18.92 4.84 -8.60
C GLU A 200 19.91 3.74 -9.03
N ASN A 201 21.22 3.98 -8.91
CA ASN A 201 22.28 3.03 -9.31
C ASN A 201 22.50 1.89 -8.30
N ARG A 202 21.54 1.69 -7.39
CA ARG A 202 21.67 0.73 -6.28
C ARG A 202 21.79 -0.69 -6.77
N LYS A 203 21.02 -1.06 -7.80
CA LYS A 203 21.02 -2.41 -8.35
C LYS A 203 22.40 -2.78 -8.87
N GLU A 204 22.99 -1.90 -9.68
CA GLU A 204 24.29 -2.08 -10.32
C GLU A 204 25.40 -2.17 -9.27
N TRP A 205 25.34 -1.31 -8.24
CA TRP A 205 26.27 -1.37 -7.12
C TRP A 205 26.17 -2.70 -6.38
N ILE A 206 24.96 -3.17 -6.04
CA ILE A 206 24.74 -4.45 -5.36
C ILE A 206 25.28 -5.60 -6.20
N GLU A 207 24.96 -5.64 -7.49
CA GLU A 207 25.47 -6.68 -8.38
C GLU A 207 27.00 -6.68 -8.46
N SER A 208 27.62 -5.51 -8.58
CA SER A 208 29.08 -5.37 -8.57
C SER A 208 29.69 -5.84 -7.25
N PHE A 209 29.09 -5.43 -6.12
CA PHE A 209 29.54 -5.81 -4.78
C PHE A 209 29.54 -7.33 -4.60
N TYR A 210 28.48 -8.04 -5.02
CA TYR A 210 28.41 -9.49 -4.89
C TYR A 210 29.28 -10.26 -5.90
N ARG A 211 29.59 -9.69 -7.09
CA ARG A 211 30.45 -10.34 -8.10
C ARG A 211 31.94 -10.41 -7.73
N LYS A 212 32.48 -9.42 -7.02
CA LYS A 212 33.92 -9.36 -6.69
C LYS A 212 34.28 -10.43 -5.65
N GLN A 213 35.05 -11.45 -6.06
CA GLN A 213 35.74 -12.40 -5.16
C GLN A 213 37.17 -11.91 -4.92
#